data_AF-A0A6G9XYG1-F1
#
_entry.id   AF-A0A6G9XYG1-F1
#
_cell.length_a   1.000
_cell.length_b   1.000
_cell.length_c   1.000
_cell.angle_alpha   90.00
_cell.angle_beta   90.00
_cell.angle_gamma   90.00
#
_symmetry.space_group_name_H-M   'P 1'
#
loop_
_entity.id
_entity.type
_entity.pdbx_description
1 polymer ?
#
loop_
_entity_poly.entity_id
_entity_poly.type
_entity_poly.pdbx_seq_one_letter_code
_entity_poly.pdbx_strand_id
1 'polypeptide(L)'
;MTNLNDKIDPSYYQGFSNGAQMIDITENLTPNAAQAVQYIGRSSRMDGNNKGDVTEDLNKALWFITRELGRIGSDNPASARRLPRVWGRLEDVPERVEVADIEGDGIVKVDGTTFRTSYAASGPVSERFETDGNDDDYAPFTEVIA
;
A
#
# COMPACT_ATOMS: atom_id res chain seq x y z
N MET A 1 37.18 -4.86 10.54
CA MET A 1 36.43 -4.08 11.53
C MET A 1 35.33 -3.36 10.78
N THR A 2 34.07 -3.80 10.93
CA THR A 2 32.91 -3.13 10.30
C THR A 2 32.69 -1.81 11.04
N ASN A 3 32.91 -0.69 10.37
CA ASN A 3 32.69 0.61 10.96
C ASN A 3 31.18 0.85 11.01
N LEU A 4 30.54 0.73 12.18
CA LEU A 4 29.09 0.91 12.34
C LEU A 4 28.57 2.27 11.87
N ASN A 5 29.46 3.25 11.61
CA ASN A 5 29.13 4.61 11.19
C ASN A 5 29.59 4.93 9.76
N ASP A 6 29.82 3.92 8.92
CA ASP A 6 30.08 4.16 7.50
C ASP A 6 28.86 4.82 6.84
N LYS A 7 29.05 6.06 6.39
CA LYS A 7 28.02 6.86 5.72
C LYS A 7 27.92 6.55 4.23
N ILE A 8 28.98 5.99 3.64
CA ILE A 8 29.08 5.73 2.21
C ILE A 8 28.56 4.32 1.92
N ASP A 9 28.97 3.35 2.73
CA ASP A 9 28.56 1.95 2.60
C ASP A 9 28.06 1.39 3.96
N PRO A 10 26.82 1.67 4.34
CA PRO A 10 26.27 1.28 5.63
C PRO A 10 25.87 -0.20 5.70
N SER A 11 25.99 -0.80 6.89
CA SER A 11 25.68 -2.22 7.11
C SER A 11 24.24 -2.62 6.78
N TYR A 12 23.26 -1.74 6.94
CA TYR A 12 21.85 -2.01 6.64
C TYR A 12 21.55 -2.13 5.12
N TYR A 13 22.52 -1.78 4.27
CA TYR A 13 22.47 -2.02 2.82
C TYR A 13 23.33 -3.20 2.37
N GLN A 14 24.00 -3.90 3.29
CA GLN A 14 24.91 -5.00 2.98
C GLN A 14 24.38 -6.35 3.49
N GLY A 15 25.09 -7.42 3.10
CA GLY A 15 24.95 -8.73 3.72
C GLY A 15 23.57 -9.34 3.53
N PHE A 16 22.93 -9.09 2.39
CA PHE A 16 21.80 -9.88 1.95
C PHE A 16 22.28 -11.28 1.51
N SER A 17 21.34 -12.14 1.12
CA SER A 17 21.61 -13.52 0.72
C SER A 17 22.81 -13.63 -0.23
N ASN A 18 23.73 -14.54 0.08
CA ASN A 18 24.94 -14.82 -0.71
C ASN A 18 25.91 -13.63 -0.87
N GLY A 19 25.89 -12.68 0.08
CA GLY A 19 26.79 -11.52 0.06
C GLY A 19 26.32 -10.38 -0.84
N ALA A 20 25.10 -10.47 -1.38
CA ALA A 20 24.50 -9.41 -2.17
C ALA A 20 24.38 -8.12 -1.34
N GLN A 21 24.63 -6.99 -2.00
CA GLN A 21 24.39 -5.66 -1.49
C GLN A 21 23.14 -5.06 -2.13
N MET A 22 22.50 -4.13 -1.42
CA MET A 22 21.35 -3.39 -1.96
C MET A 22 21.71 -2.62 -3.23
N ILE A 23 22.96 -2.14 -3.32
CA ILE A 23 23.44 -1.39 -4.49
C ILE A 23 23.47 -2.25 -5.75
N ASP A 24 23.87 -3.52 -5.64
CA ASP A 24 23.92 -4.48 -6.76
C ASP A 24 22.55 -4.62 -7.47
N ILE A 25 21.46 -4.43 -6.71
CA ILE A 25 20.09 -4.47 -7.23
C ILE A 25 19.68 -3.09 -7.74
N THR A 26 19.86 -2.06 -6.92
CA THR A 26 19.25 -0.73 -7.13
C THR A 26 19.91 0.09 -8.23
N GLU A 27 21.17 -0.20 -8.59
CA GLU A 27 21.85 0.44 -9.72
C GLU A 27 21.21 0.13 -11.08
N ASN A 28 20.44 -0.97 -11.16
CA ASN A 28 19.75 -1.43 -12.36
C ASN A 28 18.30 -0.91 -12.47
N LEU A 29 17.87 -0.01 -11.57
CA LEU A 29 16.49 0.47 -11.47
C LEU A 29 16.36 1.96 -11.82
N THR A 30 15.13 2.40 -12.10
CA THR A 30 14.84 3.84 -12.20
C THR A 30 15.04 4.52 -10.84
N PRO A 31 15.34 5.84 -10.79
CA PRO A 31 15.63 6.51 -9.52
C PRO A 31 14.53 6.38 -8.47
N ASN A 32 13.24 6.42 -8.88
CA ASN A 32 12.14 6.21 -7.93
C ASN A 32 12.09 4.76 -7.43
N ALA A 33 12.21 3.77 -8.32
CA ALA A 33 12.18 2.36 -7.94
C ALA A 33 13.38 1.99 -7.06
N ALA A 34 14.58 2.49 -7.38
CA ALA A 34 15.79 2.32 -6.59
C ALA A 34 15.61 2.83 -5.15
N GLN A 35 15.04 4.02 -4.98
CA GLN A 35 14.76 4.58 -3.66
C GLN A 35 13.73 3.75 -2.90
N ALA A 36 12.63 3.36 -3.55
CA ALA A 36 11.61 2.51 -2.92
C ALA A 36 12.21 1.19 -2.39
N VAL A 37 13.03 0.53 -3.20
CA VAL A 37 13.71 -0.72 -2.83
C VAL A 37 14.69 -0.50 -1.67
N GLN A 38 15.44 0.61 -1.62
CA GLN A 38 16.29 0.92 -0.47
C GLN A 38 15.51 1.12 0.83
N TYR A 39 14.38 1.83 0.79
CA TYR A 39 13.53 2.04 1.96
C TYR A 39 12.89 0.74 2.47
N ILE A 40 12.42 -0.12 1.57
CA ILE A 40 11.94 -1.47 1.91
C ILE A 40 13.08 -2.28 2.51
N GLY A 41 14.21 -2.35 1.80
CA GLY A 41 15.33 -3.19 2.15
C GLY A 41 15.99 -2.84 3.48
N ARG A 42 15.96 -1.57 3.91
CA ARG A 42 16.51 -1.16 5.20
C ARG A 42 15.51 -1.23 6.37
N SER A 43 14.21 -1.37 6.10
CA SER A 43 13.17 -1.39 7.13
C SER A 43 12.57 -2.79 7.37
N SER A 44 12.65 -3.66 6.35
CA SER A 44 11.94 -4.95 6.32
C SER A 44 12.90 -6.16 6.32
N ARG A 45 14.07 -6.03 6.95
CA ARG A 45 15.02 -7.14 7.05
C ARG A 45 14.59 -8.12 8.14
N MET A 46 14.67 -9.40 7.80
CA MET A 46 14.35 -10.50 8.70
C MET A 46 15.49 -10.84 9.67
N ASP A 47 16.71 -10.37 9.40
CA ASP A 47 17.88 -10.55 10.26
C ASP A 47 17.99 -9.49 11.37
N GLY A 48 17.01 -8.59 11.47
CA GLY A 48 16.95 -7.55 12.49
C GLY A 48 17.88 -6.36 12.26
N ASN A 49 18.66 -6.32 11.17
CA ASN A 49 19.58 -5.22 10.85
C ASN A 49 18.87 -4.01 10.20
N ASN A 50 17.69 -3.66 10.73
CA ASN A 50 16.86 -2.57 10.24
C ASN A 50 17.40 -1.20 10.65
N LYS A 51 17.12 -0.18 9.85
CA LYS A 51 17.42 1.23 10.12
C LYS A 51 16.14 2.04 10.26
N GLY A 52 16.11 2.88 11.29
CA GLY A 52 15.06 3.88 11.47
C GLY A 52 13.72 3.26 11.89
N ASP A 53 12.66 4.04 11.73
CA ASP A 53 11.29 3.59 11.97
C ASP A 53 10.76 2.85 10.74
N VAL A 54 10.24 1.64 10.96
CA VAL A 54 9.77 0.76 9.89
C VAL A 54 8.60 1.39 9.14
N THR A 55 7.63 1.92 9.86
CA THR A 55 6.41 2.51 9.29
C THR A 55 6.75 3.77 8.48
N GLU A 56 7.64 4.63 8.99
CA GLU A 56 8.09 5.83 8.29
C GLU A 56 8.80 5.48 6.97
N ASP A 57 9.67 4.47 6.98
CA ASP A 57 10.40 4.06 5.78
C ASP A 57 9.51 3.36 4.75
N LEU A 58 8.54 2.55 5.18
CA LEU A 58 7.53 1.99 4.28
C LEU A 58 6.65 3.07 3.65
N ASN A 59 6.28 4.12 4.40
CA ASN A 59 5.57 5.28 3.84
C ASN A 59 6.40 6.03 2.80
N LYS A 60 7.72 6.17 3.02
CA LYS A 60 8.62 6.75 2.01
C LYS A 60 8.71 5.86 0.78
N ALA A 61 8.77 4.54 0.93
CA ALA A 61 8.77 3.61 -0.19
C ALA A 61 7.49 3.76 -1.03
N LEU A 62 6.32 3.82 -0.39
CA LEU A 62 5.03 4.05 -1.04
C LEU A 62 5.01 5.36 -1.84
N TRP A 63 5.58 6.43 -1.29
CA TRP A 63 5.69 7.72 -1.98
C TRP A 63 6.48 7.61 -3.29
N PHE A 64 7.63 6.91 -3.28
CA PHE A 64 8.42 6.69 -4.49
C PHE A 64 7.72 5.78 -5.51
N ILE A 65 7.06 4.72 -5.06
CA ILE A 65 6.27 3.83 -5.92
C ILE A 65 5.15 4.62 -6.61
N THR A 66 4.42 5.44 -5.87
CA THR A 66 3.34 6.28 -6.40
C THR A 66 3.85 7.21 -7.50
N ARG A 67 5.02 7.80 -7.31
CA ARG A 67 5.65 8.66 -8.32
C ARG A 67 6.11 7.88 -9.55
N GLU A 68 6.64 6.68 -9.37
CA GLU A 68 7.04 5.84 -10.48
C GLU A 68 5.84 5.38 -11.30
N LEU A 69 4.73 5.05 -10.64
CA LEU A 69 3.44 4.80 -11.27
C LEU A 69 2.93 6.03 -12.01
N GLY A 70 3.04 7.24 -11.44
CA GLY A 70 2.70 8.48 -12.14
C GLY A 70 3.56 8.72 -13.39
N ARG A 71 4.86 8.44 -13.30
CA ARG A 71 5.80 8.55 -14.42
C ARG A 71 5.44 7.59 -15.56
N ILE A 72 5.19 6.32 -15.25
CA ILE A 72 4.81 5.29 -16.23
C ILE A 72 3.40 5.53 -16.75
N GLY A 73 2.49 5.93 -15.87
CA GLY A 73 1.08 6.19 -16.14
C GLY A 73 0.82 7.40 -17.03
N SER A 74 1.78 8.33 -17.11
CA SER A 74 1.72 9.47 -18.03
C SER A 74 1.91 9.06 -19.51
N ASP A 75 2.46 7.86 -19.78
CA ASP A 75 2.77 7.36 -21.13
C ASP A 75 1.88 6.19 -21.59
N ASN A 76 0.93 5.72 -20.77
CA ASN A 76 0.06 4.60 -21.14
C ASN A 76 -1.42 4.89 -20.78
N PRO A 77 -2.28 5.19 -21.77
CA PRO A 77 -3.70 5.50 -21.54
C PRO A 77 -4.51 4.32 -20.98
N ALA A 78 -3.97 3.09 -21.00
CA ALA A 78 -4.57 1.92 -20.34
C ALA A 78 -4.10 1.72 -18.88
N SER A 79 -3.08 2.46 -18.42
CA SER A 79 -2.52 2.41 -17.06
C SER A 79 -2.95 3.56 -16.15
N ALA A 80 -3.85 4.44 -16.60
CA ALA A 80 -4.70 5.23 -15.73
C ALA A 80 -5.69 4.35 -14.90
N ARG A 81 -5.37 3.06 -14.72
CA ARG A 81 -6.03 2.10 -13.84
C ARG A 81 -5.66 2.46 -12.41
N ARG A 82 -6.62 3.16 -11.82
CA ARG A 82 -6.77 3.64 -10.44
C ARG A 82 -6.04 2.74 -9.45
N LEU A 83 -5.09 3.29 -8.70
CA LEU A 83 -4.83 2.75 -7.37
C LEU A 83 -6.15 2.76 -6.61
N PRO A 84 -6.46 1.70 -5.83
CA PRO A 84 -7.69 1.69 -5.08
C PRO A 84 -7.66 2.89 -4.15
N ARG A 85 -8.67 3.77 -4.27
CA ARG A 85 -8.80 4.90 -3.36
C ARG A 85 -9.07 4.34 -1.96
N VAL A 86 -8.53 5.01 -0.96
CA VAL A 86 -8.72 4.64 0.45
C VAL A 86 -9.40 5.79 1.17
N TRP A 87 -10.42 5.47 1.95
CA TRP A 87 -11.16 6.43 2.76
C TRP A 87 -11.06 6.05 4.23
N GLY A 88 -10.92 7.07 5.08
CA GLY A 88 -10.93 6.90 6.54
C GLY A 88 -12.32 6.86 7.14
N ARG A 89 -13.35 7.20 6.36
CA ARG A 89 -14.75 7.20 6.80
C ARG A 89 -15.65 6.70 5.69
N LEU A 90 -16.72 6.02 6.07
CA LEU A 90 -17.68 5.49 5.11
C LEU A 90 -18.47 6.61 4.41
N GLU A 91 -18.72 7.74 5.08
CA GLU A 91 -19.41 8.91 4.51
C GLU A 91 -18.69 9.47 3.27
N ASP A 92 -17.36 9.45 3.27
CA ASP A 92 -16.51 10.00 2.20
C ASP A 92 -16.47 9.10 0.95
N VAL A 93 -16.90 7.85 1.06
CA VAL A 93 -16.98 6.92 -0.08
C VAL A 93 -18.03 7.43 -1.07
N PRO A 94 -17.73 7.58 -2.37
CA PRO A 94 -18.75 8.03 -3.33
C PRO A 94 -19.85 6.99 -3.56
N GLU A 95 -21.00 7.44 -4.06
CA GLU A 95 -22.07 6.57 -4.54
C GLU A 95 -21.58 5.60 -5.62
N ARG A 96 -22.11 4.38 -5.60
CA ARG A 96 -21.81 3.28 -6.52
C ARG A 96 -20.33 2.89 -6.61
N VAL A 97 -19.56 3.21 -5.58
CA VAL A 97 -18.19 2.71 -5.40
C VAL A 97 -18.23 1.57 -4.38
N GLU A 98 -17.83 0.38 -4.81
CA GLU A 98 -17.64 -0.74 -3.90
C GLU A 98 -16.29 -0.59 -3.20
N VAL A 99 -16.29 -0.77 -1.88
CA VAL A 99 -15.10 -0.73 -1.03
C VAL A 99 -15.07 -1.98 -0.16
N ALA A 100 -13.88 -2.43 0.21
CA ALA A 100 -13.69 -3.43 1.25
C ALA A 100 -13.21 -2.71 2.52
N ASP A 101 -13.78 -3.05 3.65
CA ASP A 101 -13.34 -2.55 4.94
C ASP A 101 -12.09 -3.30 5.48
N ILE A 102 -11.67 -3.00 6.70
CA ILE A 102 -10.50 -3.66 7.32
C ILE A 102 -10.69 -5.16 7.58
N GLU A 103 -11.94 -5.61 7.74
CA GLU A 103 -12.30 -7.01 7.97
C GLU A 103 -12.47 -7.77 6.64
N GLY A 104 -12.50 -7.04 5.52
CA GLY A 104 -12.66 -7.57 4.17
C GLY A 104 -14.11 -7.66 3.72
N ASP A 105 -15.04 -7.07 4.47
CA ASP A 105 -16.45 -6.98 4.07
C ASP A 105 -16.62 -5.92 2.98
N GLY A 106 -17.36 -6.29 1.94
CA GLY A 106 -17.70 -5.37 0.86
C GLY A 106 -18.78 -4.39 1.30
N ILE A 107 -18.68 -3.14 0.86
CA ILE A 107 -19.64 -2.08 1.16
C ILE A 107 -19.86 -1.25 -0.10
N VAL A 108 -21.12 -0.95 -0.41
CA VAL A 108 -21.48 -0.06 -1.52
C VAL A 108 -22.65 0.83 -1.13
N LYS A 109 -22.58 2.11 -1.52
CA LYS A 109 -23.71 3.04 -1.40
C LYS A 109 -24.48 3.10 -2.72
N VAL A 110 -25.79 2.95 -2.66
CA VAL A 110 -26.69 3.09 -3.81
C VAL A 110 -27.88 3.94 -3.42
N ASP A 111 -27.99 5.10 -4.07
CA ASP A 111 -29.10 6.05 -3.91
C ASP A 111 -29.33 6.44 -2.44
N GLY A 112 -28.25 6.72 -1.70
CA GLY A 112 -28.26 7.11 -0.29
C GLY A 112 -28.43 5.95 0.69
N THR A 113 -28.51 4.70 0.20
CA THR A 113 -28.61 3.51 1.05
C THR A 113 -27.30 2.71 1.03
N THR A 114 -26.78 2.37 2.20
CA THR A 114 -25.58 1.54 2.35
C THR A 114 -25.95 0.06 2.36
N PHE A 115 -25.21 -0.74 1.58
CA PHE A 115 -25.31 -2.20 1.55
C PHE A 115 -23.97 -2.80 1.95
N ARG A 116 -24.02 -3.82 2.82
CA ARG A 116 -22.87 -4.71 3.03
C ARG A 116 -22.99 -5.89 2.08
N THR A 117 -21.95 -6.13 1.30
CA THR A 117 -21.77 -7.27 0.40
C THR A 117 -20.78 -8.24 1.05
N SER A 118 -21.30 -9.27 1.72
CA SER A 118 -20.47 -10.33 2.29
C SER A 118 -20.51 -11.58 1.40
N TYR A 119 -19.42 -12.34 1.41
CA TYR A 119 -19.38 -13.68 0.83
C TYR A 119 -19.79 -14.70 1.89
N ALA A 120 -21.06 -15.08 1.93
CA ALA A 120 -21.50 -16.20 2.76
C ALA A 120 -21.12 -17.53 2.08
N ALA A 121 -21.08 -18.62 2.86
CA ALA A 121 -20.87 -19.98 2.34
C ALA A 121 -21.90 -20.41 1.26
N SER A 122 -23.03 -19.69 1.18
CA SER A 122 -24.12 -19.89 0.21
C SER A 122 -24.04 -18.98 -1.03
N GLY A 123 -23.03 -18.12 -1.16
CA GLY A 123 -22.89 -17.15 -2.26
C GLY A 123 -22.93 -15.69 -1.80
N PRO A 124 -22.93 -14.72 -2.74
CA PRO A 124 -22.96 -13.30 -2.41
C PRO A 124 -24.29 -12.94 -1.74
N VAL A 125 -24.21 -12.31 -0.57
CA VAL A 125 -25.38 -11.79 0.14
C VAL A 125 -25.21 -10.28 0.26
N SER A 126 -26.25 -9.54 -0.14
CA SER A 126 -26.33 -8.09 0.04
C SER A 126 -27.40 -7.78 1.09
N GLU A 127 -26.98 -7.25 2.24
CA GLU A 127 -27.90 -6.83 3.29
C GLU A 127 -27.88 -5.31 3.44
N ARG A 128 -29.07 -4.74 3.64
CA ARG A 128 -29.18 -3.31 3.93
C ARG A 128 -28.60 -3.07 5.31
N PHE A 129 -27.63 -2.17 5.37
CA PHE A 129 -26.94 -1.81 6.60
C PHE A 129 -27.26 -0.35 6.92
N GLU A 130 -27.92 -0.12 8.06
CA GLU A 130 -28.14 1.23 8.57
C GLU A 130 -26.88 1.68 9.30
N THR A 131 -26.16 2.61 8.71
CA THR A 131 -25.05 3.32 9.36
C THR A 131 -25.58 4.62 9.96
N ASP A 132 -25.03 5.03 11.10
CA ASP A 132 -25.28 6.34 11.70
C ASP A 132 -24.57 7.49 10.95
N GLY A 133 -23.81 7.15 9.89
CA GLY A 133 -23.11 8.09 9.02
C GLY A 133 -21.70 8.45 9.49
N ASN A 134 -21.25 7.97 10.66
CA ASN A 134 -19.94 8.27 11.23
C ASN A 134 -19.09 7.03 11.49
N ASP A 135 -19.46 5.91 10.89
CA ASP A 135 -18.84 4.60 11.13
C ASP A 135 -17.40 4.55 10.56
N ASP A 136 -16.42 4.85 11.42
CA ASP A 136 -14.97 4.69 11.16
C ASP A 136 -14.38 3.46 11.86
N ASP A 137 -15.16 2.73 12.64
CA ASP A 137 -14.76 1.49 13.33
C ASP A 137 -14.27 0.42 12.35
N TYR A 138 -14.72 0.48 11.09
CA TYR A 138 -14.35 -0.44 10.01
C TYR A 138 -13.33 0.15 9.02
N ALA A 139 -12.81 1.35 9.27
CA ALA A 139 -11.78 1.94 8.42
C ALA A 139 -10.45 1.14 8.50
N PRO A 140 -9.63 1.14 7.43
CA PRO A 140 -9.81 1.87 6.18
C PRO A 140 -10.76 1.18 5.21
N PHE A 141 -11.50 1.97 4.44
CA PHE A 141 -12.31 1.49 3.32
C PHE A 141 -11.52 1.60 2.02
N THR A 142 -11.24 0.48 1.36
CA THR A 142 -10.40 0.39 0.17
C THR A 142 -11.24 0.05 -1.06
N GLU A 143 -11.17 0.88 -2.11
CA GLU A 143 -11.91 0.63 -3.37
C GLU A 143 -11.66 -0.77 -3.93
N VAL A 144 -12.74 -1.52 -4.18
CA VAL A 144 -12.69 -2.78 -4.91
C VAL A 144 -12.64 -2.46 -6.39
N ILE A 145 -11.53 -2.84 -7.04
CA ILE A 145 -11.34 -2.63 -8.48
C ILE A 145 -11.86 -3.86 -9.22
N ALA A 146 -12.92 -3.67 -10.00
CA ALA A 146 -13.49 -4.67 -10.91
C ALA A 146 -12.69 -4.82 -12.22
#